data_AF-A0A932BXF8-F1
#
_entry.id   AF-A0A932BXF8-F1
#
_cell.length_a   1.000
_cell.length_b   1.000
_cell.length_c   1.000
_cell.angle_alpha   90.00
_cell.angle_beta   90.00
_cell.angle_gamma   90.00
#
_symmetry.space_group_name_H-M   'P 1'
#
loop_
_entity.id
_entity.type
_entity.pdbx_description
1 polymer ?
#
loop_
_entity_poly.entity_id
_entity_poly.type
_entity_poly.pdbx_seq_one_letter_code
_entity_poly.pdbx_strand_id
1 'polypeptide(L)'
;MTPDERREALEGIAAEVRACTRCRLHAGRTKAVPGEGHPDTEVAFVGEAPGMNEDRQGRPFVGRAGDLLVRLLATIGWRREEVFITNVVKCRPPDNRDPEPDEIEACFPFLRRQLEILDPALVVTLGRHSMGRFVPGARIGQAHGTVHPVAPTTGAAGALAYLMYHPAAALRSTDVERQSYEDAAGIPAALLDARGRRAAGRPAVRPTHHDAGAPPPARELLQADPALDAPTLF
;
A
#
# COMPACT_ATOMS: atom_id res chain seq x y z
N MET A 1 3.89 -8.71 -9.62
CA MET A 1 3.21 -7.78 -10.55
C MET A 1 4.24 -6.77 -11.02
N THR A 2 4.21 -6.40 -12.30
CA THR A 2 4.93 -5.26 -12.85
C THR A 2 4.20 -3.95 -12.47
N PRO A 3 4.85 -2.77 -12.57
CA PRO A 3 4.19 -1.49 -12.36
C PRO A 3 2.93 -1.29 -13.21
N ASP A 4 2.94 -1.76 -14.46
CA ASP A 4 1.79 -1.61 -15.37
C ASP A 4 0.64 -2.54 -14.99
N GLU A 5 0.92 -3.78 -14.61
CA GLU A 5 -0.10 -4.70 -14.07
C GLU A 5 -0.72 -4.15 -12.78
N ARG A 6 0.09 -3.57 -11.90
CA ARG A 6 -0.43 -2.90 -10.68
C ARG A 6 -1.29 -1.71 -11.04
N ARG A 7 -0.87 -0.87 -11.99
CA ARG A 7 -1.63 0.29 -12.46
C ARG A 7 -2.99 -0.12 -13.02
N GLU A 8 -3.02 -1.13 -13.88
CA GLU A 8 -4.26 -1.67 -14.44
C GLU A 8 -5.19 -2.22 -13.36
N ALA A 9 -4.66 -3.00 -12.41
CA ALA A 9 -5.45 -3.54 -11.30
C ALA A 9 -6.01 -2.44 -10.38
N LEU A 10 -5.22 -1.40 -10.10
CA LEU A 10 -5.67 -0.23 -9.33
C LEU A 10 -6.75 0.56 -10.09
N GLU A 11 -6.62 0.70 -11.41
CA GLU A 11 -7.63 1.35 -12.24
C GLU A 11 -8.93 0.55 -12.29
N GLY A 12 -8.85 -0.79 -12.30
CA GLY A 12 -10.01 -1.68 -12.14
C GLY A 12 -10.78 -1.39 -10.84
N ILE A 13 -10.06 -1.26 -9.72
CA ILE A 13 -10.68 -0.85 -8.45
C ILE A 13 -11.27 0.56 -8.55
N ALA A 14 -10.57 1.49 -9.20
CA ALA A 14 -11.05 2.85 -9.36
C ALA A 14 -12.36 2.91 -10.16
N ALA A 15 -12.50 2.08 -11.20
CA ALA A 15 -13.73 1.93 -11.97
C ALA A 15 -14.88 1.39 -11.12
N GLU A 16 -14.64 0.33 -10.32
CA GLU A 16 -15.63 -0.20 -9.39
C GLU A 16 -16.07 0.87 -8.36
N VAL A 17 -15.13 1.62 -7.79
CA VAL A 17 -15.43 2.69 -6.83
C VAL A 17 -16.30 3.78 -7.45
N ARG A 18 -16.00 4.21 -8.69
CA ARG A 18 -16.78 5.25 -9.38
C ARG A 18 -18.22 4.82 -9.64
N ALA A 19 -18.47 3.54 -9.89
CA ALA A 19 -19.80 2.96 -10.10
C ALA A 19 -20.49 2.49 -8.80
N CYS A 20 -19.79 2.48 -7.66
CA CYS A 20 -20.26 1.82 -6.44
C CYS A 20 -21.53 2.46 -5.84
N THR A 21 -22.47 1.63 -5.41
CA THR A 21 -23.71 2.01 -4.70
C THR A 21 -23.91 1.26 -3.37
N ARG A 22 -22.87 0.61 -2.84
CA ARG A 22 -22.95 -0.30 -1.67
C ARG A 22 -23.34 0.34 -0.33
N CYS A 23 -23.29 1.68 -0.21
CA CYS A 23 -23.74 2.39 0.99
C CYS A 23 -24.41 3.72 0.61
N ARG A 24 -25.08 4.36 1.57
CA ARG A 24 -25.86 5.60 1.35
C ARG A 24 -25.05 6.79 0.81
N LEU A 25 -23.73 6.80 1.01
CA LEU A 25 -22.88 7.91 0.54
C LEU A 25 -22.85 8.08 -0.98
N HIS A 26 -23.21 7.04 -1.75
CA HIS A 26 -23.26 7.15 -3.21
C HIS A 26 -24.27 8.18 -3.71
N ALA A 27 -25.36 8.39 -2.96
CA ALA A 27 -26.46 9.26 -3.38
C ALA A 27 -26.09 10.76 -3.30
N GLY A 28 -25.15 11.12 -2.41
CA GLY A 28 -24.78 12.52 -2.15
C GLY A 28 -23.48 12.99 -2.78
N ARG A 29 -22.66 12.08 -3.34
CA ARG A 29 -21.37 12.44 -3.95
C ARG A 29 -21.56 13.07 -5.32
N THR A 30 -20.69 14.01 -5.67
CA THR A 30 -20.51 14.45 -7.06
C THR A 30 -19.61 13.45 -7.81
N LYS A 31 -18.45 13.12 -7.23
CA LYS A 31 -17.54 12.10 -7.75
C LYS A 31 -17.01 11.25 -6.61
N ALA A 32 -16.94 9.94 -6.85
CA ALA A 32 -16.16 9.09 -5.96
C ALA A 32 -14.67 9.43 -6.09
N VAL A 33 -13.91 9.16 -5.03
CA VAL A 33 -12.48 9.46 -4.91
C VAL A 33 -11.73 8.19 -4.56
N PRO A 34 -11.35 7.37 -5.56
CA PRO A 34 -10.71 6.07 -5.32
C PRO A 34 -9.35 6.17 -4.65
N GLY A 35 -8.57 7.20 -4.98
CA GLY A 35 -7.16 7.31 -4.66
C GLY A 35 -6.33 7.57 -5.91
N GLU A 36 -5.13 8.09 -5.75
CA GLU A 36 -4.18 8.29 -6.86
C GLU A 36 -2.73 8.17 -6.36
N GLY A 37 -1.79 7.89 -7.26
CA GLY A 37 -0.37 7.80 -6.92
C GLY A 37 0.44 6.86 -7.80
N HIS A 38 1.70 6.65 -7.41
CA HIS A 38 2.59 5.69 -8.08
C HIS A 38 2.16 4.24 -7.78
N PRO A 39 2.02 3.35 -8.77
CA PRO A 39 1.59 1.96 -8.55
C PRO A 39 2.65 1.09 -7.86
N ASP A 40 3.93 1.45 -7.95
CA ASP A 40 5.06 0.76 -7.29
C ASP A 40 5.59 1.50 -6.05
N THR A 41 4.80 2.42 -5.47
CA THR A 41 5.22 3.07 -4.22
C THR A 41 5.30 2.07 -3.07
N GLU A 42 6.26 2.26 -2.17
CA GLU A 42 6.33 1.54 -0.90
C GLU A 42 5.58 2.26 0.23
N VAL A 43 4.97 3.42 -0.04
CA VAL A 43 4.28 4.24 0.94
C VAL A 43 2.88 4.62 0.49
N ALA A 44 1.90 4.33 1.34
CA ALA A 44 0.51 4.74 1.16
C ALA A 44 0.07 5.69 2.30
N PHE A 45 -0.52 6.83 1.94
CA PHE A 45 -1.16 7.77 2.87
C PHE A 45 -2.67 7.55 2.88
N VAL A 46 -3.23 7.32 4.07
CA VAL A 46 -4.65 6.98 4.23
C VAL A 46 -5.33 7.96 5.18
N GLY A 47 -6.21 8.78 4.63
CA GLY A 47 -7.12 9.64 5.38
C GLY A 47 -8.47 8.98 5.68
N GLU A 48 -9.42 9.80 6.09
CA GLU A 48 -10.75 9.35 6.52
C GLU A 48 -11.74 9.27 5.34
N ALA A 49 -12.04 10.42 4.73
CA ALA A 49 -13.06 10.58 3.70
C ALA A 49 -12.75 11.77 2.78
N PRO A 50 -13.33 11.83 1.58
CA PRO A 50 -13.26 13.02 0.72
C PRO A 50 -13.98 14.22 1.36
N GLY A 51 -13.39 15.41 1.24
CA GLY A 51 -14.05 16.68 1.51
C GLY A 51 -14.74 17.24 0.27
N MET A 52 -15.23 18.48 0.37
CA MET A 52 -15.95 19.15 -0.71
C MET A 52 -15.13 19.31 -2.00
N ASN A 53 -13.85 19.67 -1.90
CA ASN A 53 -13.01 19.88 -3.08
C ASN A 53 -12.66 18.54 -3.75
N GLU A 54 -12.39 17.52 -2.93
CA GLU A 54 -12.12 16.16 -3.36
C GLU A 54 -13.32 15.58 -4.12
N ASP A 55 -14.53 15.74 -3.58
CA ASP A 55 -15.79 15.29 -4.20
C ASP A 55 -16.04 15.95 -5.58
N ARG A 56 -15.77 17.25 -5.71
CA ARG A 56 -15.93 17.96 -6.99
C ARG A 56 -14.91 17.51 -8.04
N GLN A 57 -13.68 17.24 -7.60
CA GLN A 57 -12.57 16.94 -8.50
C GLN A 57 -12.42 15.44 -8.78
N GLY A 58 -12.88 14.56 -7.89
CA GLY A 58 -12.66 13.12 -7.96
C GLY A 58 -11.25 12.70 -7.49
N ARG A 59 -10.53 13.59 -6.80
CA ARG A 59 -9.11 13.43 -6.43
C ARG A 59 -8.94 13.58 -4.92
N PRO A 60 -8.11 12.77 -4.25
CA PRO A 60 -7.97 12.80 -2.78
C PRO A 60 -7.12 14.01 -2.35
N PHE A 61 -7.36 14.62 -1.19
CA PHE A 61 -6.48 15.67 -0.65
C PHE A 61 -6.10 16.77 -1.67
N VAL A 62 -7.09 17.48 -2.22
CA VAL A 62 -6.93 18.61 -3.16
C VAL A 62 -7.55 19.91 -2.63
N GLY A 63 -8.07 19.92 -1.40
CA GLY A 63 -8.35 21.14 -0.65
C GLY A 63 -7.18 21.57 0.24
N ARG A 64 -7.44 22.51 1.16
CA ARG A 64 -6.41 23.09 2.07
C ARG A 64 -5.63 22.04 2.87
N ALA A 65 -6.31 20.98 3.31
CA ALA A 65 -5.67 19.86 4.01
C ALA A 65 -4.70 19.11 3.10
N GLY A 66 -5.05 18.97 1.82
CA GLY A 66 -4.17 18.44 0.79
C GLY A 66 -2.97 19.32 0.48
N ASP A 67 -3.16 20.63 0.43
CA ASP A 67 -2.04 21.57 0.25
C ASP A 67 -1.02 21.45 1.38
N LEU A 68 -1.49 21.28 2.63
CA LEU A 68 -0.60 21.03 3.76
C LEU A 68 0.09 19.66 3.62
N LEU A 69 -0.63 18.60 3.24
CA LEU A 69 -0.01 17.30 2.99
C LEU A 69 1.11 17.40 1.94
N VAL A 70 0.89 18.14 0.84
CA VAL A 70 1.92 18.38 -0.18
C VAL A 70 3.13 19.11 0.40
N ARG A 71 2.93 20.12 1.26
CA ARG A 71 4.04 20.79 1.96
C ARG A 71 4.81 19.85 2.89
N LEU A 72 4.12 18.98 3.63
CA LEU A 72 4.74 17.98 4.51
C LEU A 72 5.55 16.94 3.70
N LEU A 73 5.07 16.51 2.54
CA LEU A 73 5.86 15.64 1.65
C LEU A 73 7.11 16.36 1.14
N ALA A 74 6.99 17.64 0.78
CA ALA A 74 8.11 18.42 0.28
C ALA A 74 9.22 18.61 1.33
N THR A 75 8.92 18.65 2.63
CA THR A 75 9.95 18.78 3.68
C THR A 75 10.86 17.56 3.79
N ILE A 76 10.41 16.40 3.32
CA ILE A 76 11.20 15.17 3.22
C ILE A 76 11.65 14.85 1.79
N GLY A 77 11.52 15.83 0.88
CA GLY A 77 11.95 15.71 -0.52
C GLY A 77 11.07 14.80 -1.36
N TRP A 78 9.85 14.51 -0.94
CA TRP A 78 8.91 13.65 -1.67
C TRP A 78 7.88 14.49 -2.43
N ARG A 79 7.42 13.95 -3.55
CA ARG A 79 6.34 14.49 -4.35
C ARG A 79 5.10 13.63 -4.20
N ARG A 80 3.94 14.27 -4.39
CA ARG A 80 2.64 13.61 -4.32
C ARG A 80 2.53 12.41 -5.25
N GLU A 81 3.12 12.51 -6.44
CA GLU A 81 3.08 11.51 -7.49
C GLU A 81 3.94 10.28 -7.18
N GLU A 82 4.82 10.36 -6.19
CA GLU A 82 5.73 9.27 -5.78
C GLU A 82 5.11 8.35 -4.72
N VAL A 83 4.01 8.78 -4.11
CA VAL A 83 3.28 8.04 -3.07
C VAL A 83 1.87 7.73 -3.52
N PHE A 84 1.17 6.85 -2.80
CA PHE A 84 -0.26 6.58 -3.04
C PHE A 84 -1.09 7.27 -1.96
N ILE A 85 -2.08 8.06 -2.34
CA ILE A 85 -2.92 8.81 -1.41
C ILE A 85 -4.37 8.37 -1.59
N THR A 86 -5.03 8.01 -0.51
CA THR A 86 -6.44 7.63 -0.52
C THR A 86 -7.09 7.84 0.86
N ASN A 87 -8.33 7.39 1.00
CA ASN A 87 -9.13 7.48 2.22
C ASN A 87 -9.76 6.13 2.59
N VAL A 88 -10.20 5.97 3.84
CA VAL A 88 -10.96 4.79 4.29
C VAL A 88 -12.27 4.66 3.51
N VAL A 89 -13.06 5.72 3.41
CA VAL A 89 -14.24 5.77 2.53
C VAL A 89 -13.95 6.57 1.26
N LYS A 90 -14.61 6.23 0.15
CA LYS A 90 -14.34 6.83 -1.18
C LYS A 90 -15.39 7.86 -1.62
N CYS A 91 -16.35 8.19 -0.77
CA CYS A 91 -17.43 9.14 -1.06
C CYS A 91 -17.50 10.16 0.06
N ARG A 92 -17.76 11.43 -0.27
CA ARG A 92 -17.93 12.50 0.73
C ARG A 92 -19.19 12.28 1.56
N PRO A 93 -19.10 12.21 2.90
CA PRO A 93 -20.28 12.26 3.77
C PRO A 93 -20.98 13.63 3.72
N PRO A 94 -22.32 13.68 3.90
CA PRO A 94 -23.07 14.93 3.91
C PRO A 94 -22.48 15.89 4.95
N ASP A 95 -22.37 17.16 4.59
CA ASP A 95 -21.80 18.23 5.43
C ASP A 95 -20.38 17.96 5.99
N ASN A 96 -19.64 17.03 5.37
CA ASN A 96 -18.34 16.55 5.86
C ASN A 96 -18.41 15.99 7.30
N ARG A 97 -19.54 15.38 7.71
CA ARG A 97 -19.56 14.57 8.93
C ARG A 97 -18.58 13.40 8.82
N ASP A 98 -18.26 12.80 9.95
CA ASP A 98 -17.51 11.54 9.96
C ASP A 98 -18.34 10.43 9.28
N PRO A 99 -17.71 9.47 8.59
CA PRO A 99 -18.42 8.33 8.01
C PRO A 99 -18.94 7.41 9.12
N GLU A 100 -20.14 6.88 8.92
CA GLU A 100 -20.77 5.94 9.85
C GLU A 100 -20.08 4.56 9.78
N PRO A 101 -20.16 3.74 10.84
CA PRO A 101 -19.55 2.41 10.86
C PRO A 101 -19.96 1.52 9.68
N ASP A 102 -21.23 1.52 9.28
CA ASP A 102 -21.71 0.74 8.13
C ASP A 102 -21.18 1.26 6.80
N GLU A 103 -20.97 2.57 6.68
CA GLU A 103 -20.37 3.19 5.49
C GLU A 103 -18.89 2.82 5.36
N ILE A 104 -18.18 2.77 6.49
CA ILE A 104 -16.79 2.31 6.57
C ILE A 104 -16.71 0.83 6.16
N GLU A 105 -17.50 -0.05 6.77
CA GLU A 105 -17.46 -1.49 6.49
C GLU A 105 -17.82 -1.79 5.02
N ALA A 106 -18.78 -1.08 4.44
CA ALA A 106 -19.13 -1.24 3.04
C ALA A 106 -18.02 -0.80 2.06
N CYS A 107 -17.19 0.18 2.46
CA CYS A 107 -16.19 0.80 1.57
C CYS A 107 -14.77 0.27 1.78
N PHE A 108 -14.44 -0.17 3.00
CA PHE A 108 -13.11 -0.66 3.38
C PHE A 108 -12.55 -1.78 2.48
N PRO A 109 -13.35 -2.72 1.92
CA PRO A 109 -12.84 -3.72 0.99
C PRO A 109 -12.11 -3.14 -0.23
N PHE A 110 -12.43 -1.91 -0.67
CA PHE A 110 -11.67 -1.25 -1.74
C PHE A 110 -10.27 -0.84 -1.29
N LEU A 111 -10.17 -0.22 -0.10
CA LEU A 111 -8.87 0.13 0.48
C LEU A 111 -8.01 -1.12 0.71
N ARG A 112 -8.62 -2.19 1.23
CA ARG A 112 -7.94 -3.47 1.43
C ARG A 112 -7.31 -3.99 0.14
N ARG A 113 -8.10 -4.08 -0.94
CA ARG A 113 -7.60 -4.52 -2.26
C ARG A 113 -6.54 -3.58 -2.85
N GLN A 114 -6.66 -2.28 -2.63
CA GLN A 114 -5.64 -1.32 -3.06
C GLN A 114 -4.30 -1.60 -2.36
N LEU A 115 -4.33 -1.82 -1.05
CA LEU A 115 -3.13 -2.11 -0.27
C LEU A 115 -2.54 -3.49 -0.60
N GLU A 116 -3.37 -4.49 -0.91
CA GLU A 116 -2.92 -5.81 -1.38
C GLU A 116 -2.16 -5.71 -2.72
N ILE A 117 -2.61 -4.85 -3.63
CA ILE A 117 -1.93 -4.62 -4.93
C ILE A 117 -0.64 -3.82 -4.75
N LEU A 118 -0.70 -2.74 -3.95
CA LEU A 118 0.44 -1.86 -3.70
C LEU A 118 1.54 -2.57 -2.91
N ASP A 119 1.17 -3.48 -2.01
CA ASP A 119 2.08 -4.16 -1.07
C ASP A 119 3.07 -3.19 -0.39
N PRO A 120 2.59 -2.09 0.24
CA PRO A 120 3.48 -1.05 0.75
C PRO A 120 4.32 -1.56 1.92
N ALA A 121 5.50 -0.99 2.09
CA ALA A 121 6.28 -1.18 3.32
C ALA A 121 5.70 -0.35 4.48
N LEU A 122 5.22 0.85 4.18
CA LEU A 122 4.72 1.79 5.18
C LEU A 122 3.32 2.32 4.81
N VAL A 123 2.41 2.31 5.78
CA VAL A 123 1.13 3.00 5.68
C VAL A 123 1.13 4.19 6.64
N VAL A 124 1.05 5.41 6.10
CA VAL A 124 0.93 6.62 6.90
C VAL A 124 -0.56 6.91 7.12
N THR A 125 -1.05 6.74 8.35
CA THR A 125 -2.44 7.03 8.68
C THR A 125 -2.60 8.49 9.10
N LEU A 126 -3.51 9.20 8.44
CA LEU A 126 -3.80 10.61 8.70
C LEU A 126 -5.08 10.72 9.56
N GLY A 127 -4.91 10.94 10.86
CA GLY A 127 -6.01 11.14 11.80
C GLY A 127 -6.57 9.87 12.45
N ARG A 128 -7.52 10.07 13.37
CA ARG A 128 -8.02 9.01 14.26
C ARG A 128 -8.77 7.89 13.53
N HIS A 129 -9.47 8.19 12.43
CA HIS A 129 -10.34 7.24 11.75
C HIS A 129 -9.54 6.20 10.96
N SER A 130 -8.57 6.65 10.15
CA SER A 130 -7.65 5.73 9.49
C SER A 130 -6.80 5.01 10.53
N MET A 131 -6.18 5.73 11.48
CA MET A 131 -5.38 5.14 12.56
C MET A 131 -6.11 3.99 13.25
N GLY A 132 -7.36 4.18 13.69
CA GLY A 132 -8.12 3.17 14.41
C GLY A 132 -8.37 1.89 13.61
N ARG A 133 -8.29 1.94 12.27
CA ARG A 133 -8.45 0.76 11.42
C ARG A 133 -7.18 -0.06 11.24
N PHE A 134 -6.02 0.58 11.34
CA PHE A 134 -4.71 -0.07 11.25
C PHE A 134 -4.16 -0.46 12.62
N VAL A 135 -4.44 0.36 13.65
CA VAL A 135 -3.98 0.20 15.03
C VAL A 135 -5.17 0.40 16.00
N PRO A 136 -6.06 -0.61 16.15
CA PRO A 136 -7.22 -0.51 17.02
C PRO A 136 -6.86 -0.17 18.47
N GLY A 137 -7.61 0.75 19.08
CA GLY A 137 -7.40 1.17 20.48
C GLY A 137 -6.36 2.29 20.67
N ALA A 138 -5.58 2.63 19.64
CA ALA A 138 -4.67 3.77 19.71
C ALA A 138 -5.41 5.11 19.86
N ARG A 139 -4.75 6.10 20.46
CA ARG A 139 -5.25 7.47 20.61
C ARG A 139 -4.30 8.44 19.90
N ILE A 140 -4.81 9.18 18.92
CA ILE A 140 -3.95 9.99 18.05
C ILE A 140 -3.11 11.02 18.82
N GLY A 141 -3.66 11.61 19.88
CA GLY A 141 -2.95 12.57 20.72
C GLY A 141 -1.75 12.01 21.51
N GLN A 142 -1.60 10.69 21.57
CA GLN A 142 -0.52 10.00 22.26
C GLN A 142 0.37 9.19 21.30
N ALA A 143 -0.19 8.77 20.17
CA ALA A 143 0.44 7.80 19.28
C ALA A 143 0.99 8.41 17.99
N HIS A 144 0.73 9.69 17.70
CA HIS A 144 1.34 10.35 16.54
C HIS A 144 2.89 10.32 16.62
N GLY A 145 3.55 10.29 15.46
CA GLY A 145 5.00 10.19 15.37
C GLY A 145 5.58 8.81 15.70
N THR A 146 4.73 7.80 15.95
CA THR A 146 5.16 6.44 16.30
C THR A 146 4.81 5.41 15.23
N VAL A 147 5.53 4.28 15.25
CA VAL A 147 5.41 3.19 14.29
C VAL A 147 4.77 1.96 14.97
N HIS A 148 3.82 1.32 14.30
CA HIS A 148 3.11 0.14 14.82
C HIS A 148 3.01 -0.97 13.78
N PRO A 149 2.97 -2.25 14.18
CA PRO A 149 2.55 -3.32 13.28
C PRO A 149 1.12 -3.09 12.78
N VAL A 150 0.89 -3.40 11.52
CA VAL A 150 -0.44 -3.30 10.91
C VAL A 150 -1.27 -4.55 11.21
N ALA A 151 -2.57 -4.38 11.51
CA ALA A 151 -3.48 -5.51 11.64
C ALA A 151 -3.60 -6.31 10.33
N PRO A 152 -3.56 -7.66 10.36
CA PRO A 152 -3.59 -8.50 9.14
C PRO A 152 -4.81 -8.29 8.25
N THR A 153 -5.92 -7.82 8.81
CA THR A 153 -7.20 -7.63 8.11
C THR A 153 -7.25 -6.38 7.21
N THR A 154 -6.18 -5.58 7.19
CA THR A 154 -6.12 -4.29 6.47
C THR A 154 -5.71 -4.41 5.01
N GLY A 155 -5.18 -5.56 4.57
CA GLY A 155 -4.63 -5.75 3.22
C GLY A 155 -3.18 -5.28 3.06
N ALA A 156 -2.59 -4.68 4.10
CA ALA A 156 -1.17 -4.28 4.12
C ALA A 156 -0.35 -5.23 5.03
N ALA A 157 -0.44 -6.55 4.77
CA ALA A 157 0.28 -7.54 5.55
C ALA A 157 1.80 -7.32 5.46
N GLY A 158 2.49 -7.34 6.60
CA GLY A 158 3.92 -7.09 6.67
C GLY A 158 4.34 -5.61 6.57
N ALA A 159 3.39 -4.68 6.42
CA ALA A 159 3.66 -3.25 6.52
C ALA A 159 3.73 -2.79 7.99
N LEU A 160 4.32 -1.60 8.18
CA LEU A 160 4.18 -0.83 9.42
C LEU A 160 3.22 0.35 9.21
N ALA A 161 2.50 0.74 10.25
CA ALA A 161 1.70 1.96 10.30
C ALA A 161 2.51 3.08 10.95
N TYR A 162 2.63 4.23 10.28
CA TYR A 162 3.14 5.47 10.86
C TYR A 162 1.98 6.43 11.10
N LEU A 163 1.82 6.90 12.33
CA LEU A 163 0.61 7.61 12.74
C LEU A 163 0.86 9.12 12.73
N MET A 164 -0.01 9.88 12.06
CA MET A 164 0.06 11.34 12.01
C MET A 164 -1.31 11.96 12.26
N TYR A 165 -1.33 13.19 12.77
CA TYR A 165 -2.56 13.97 12.78
C TYR A 165 -3.11 14.16 11.37
N HIS A 166 -4.44 14.30 11.26
CA HIS A 166 -5.04 14.67 9.99
C HIS A 166 -4.64 16.12 9.63
N PRO A 167 -4.22 16.42 8.39
CA PRO A 167 -3.82 17.78 8.01
C PRO A 167 -4.91 18.85 8.27
N ALA A 168 -6.19 18.48 8.17
CA ALA A 168 -7.28 19.39 8.54
C ALA A 168 -7.29 19.80 10.03
N ALA A 169 -6.79 18.94 10.94
CA ALA A 169 -6.65 19.27 12.36
C ALA A 169 -5.47 20.24 12.58
N ALA A 170 -4.34 20.02 11.91
CA ALA A 170 -3.20 20.92 11.90
C ALA A 170 -3.57 22.33 11.45
N LEU A 171 -4.41 22.48 10.41
CA LEU A 171 -4.88 23.80 9.96
C LEU A 171 -5.70 24.59 10.99
N ARG A 172 -6.14 23.96 12.09
CA ARG A 172 -6.92 24.61 13.16
C ARG A 172 -6.10 24.86 14.43
N SER A 173 -4.86 24.36 14.51
CA SER A 173 -4.02 24.45 15.70
C SER A 173 -2.54 24.55 15.31
N THR A 174 -1.90 25.63 15.73
CA THR A 174 -0.48 25.89 15.48
C THR A 174 0.42 24.83 16.10
N ASP A 175 0.05 24.30 17.27
CA ASP A 175 0.80 23.22 17.92
C ASP A 175 0.70 21.91 17.12
N VAL A 176 -0.50 21.54 16.66
CA VAL A 176 -0.70 20.33 15.84
C VAL A 176 -0.04 20.49 14.47
N GLU A 177 -0.01 21.70 13.90
CA GLU A 177 0.73 21.98 12.69
C GLU A 177 2.24 21.77 12.89
N ARG A 178 2.84 22.35 13.94
CA ARG A 178 4.26 22.13 14.27
C ARG A 178 4.56 20.64 14.44
N GLN A 179 3.75 19.93 15.23
CA GLN A 179 3.89 18.48 15.43
C GLN A 179 3.77 17.70 14.12
N SER A 180 2.92 18.14 13.18
CA SER A 180 2.80 17.46 11.88
C SER A 180 4.08 17.57 11.04
N TYR A 181 4.83 18.68 11.13
CA TYR A 181 6.14 18.81 10.50
C TYR A 181 7.20 17.96 11.19
N GLU A 182 7.18 17.88 12.52
CA GLU A 182 8.05 16.99 13.30
C GLU A 182 7.79 15.52 12.94
N ASP A 183 6.52 15.12 12.91
CA ASP A 183 6.10 13.77 12.51
C ASP A 183 6.50 13.48 11.06
N ALA A 184 6.32 14.42 10.13
CA ALA A 184 6.70 14.23 8.73
C ALA A 184 8.19 13.90 8.57
N ALA A 185 9.07 14.57 9.35
CA ALA A 185 10.51 14.31 9.35
C ALA A 185 10.88 12.88 9.79
N GLY A 186 10.01 12.20 10.55
CA GLY A 186 10.20 10.80 10.96
C GLY A 186 9.81 9.76 9.90
N ILE A 187 9.04 10.14 8.87
CA ILE A 187 8.55 9.19 7.84
C ILE A 187 9.68 8.43 7.13
N PRO A 188 10.80 9.06 6.69
CA PRO A 188 11.88 8.34 6.02
C PRO A 188 12.53 7.27 6.91
N ALA A 189 12.73 7.57 8.20
CA ALA A 189 13.27 6.60 9.16
C ALA A 189 12.30 5.43 9.38
N ALA A 190 11.00 5.71 9.51
CA ALA A 190 9.97 4.69 9.61
C ALA A 190 9.92 3.77 8.38
N LEU A 191 10.09 4.34 7.17
CA LEU A 191 10.16 3.55 5.93
C LEU A 191 11.38 2.63 5.91
N LEU A 192 12.54 3.12 6.34
CA LEU A 192 13.75 2.29 6.42
C LEU A 192 13.59 1.13 7.43
N ASP A 193 13.01 1.39 8.60
CA ASP A 193 12.69 0.32 9.57
C ASP A 193 11.72 -0.71 8.97
N ALA A 194 10.65 -0.24 8.32
CA ALA A 194 9.67 -1.12 7.69
C ALA A 194 10.30 -2.02 6.61
N ARG A 195 11.18 -1.46 5.75
CA ARG A 195 11.95 -2.23 4.76
C ARG A 195 12.85 -3.28 5.43
N GLY A 196 13.56 -2.90 6.50
CA GLY A 196 14.42 -3.80 7.25
C GLY A 196 13.65 -5.01 7.82
N ARG A 197 12.50 -4.78 8.44
CA ARG A 197 11.64 -5.85 8.99
C ARG A 197 11.10 -6.77 7.89
N ARG A 198 10.67 -6.21 6.76
CA ARG A 198 10.19 -6.99 5.62
C ARG A 198 11.28 -7.86 5.01
N ALA A 199 12.51 -7.35 4.92
CA ALA A 199 13.66 -8.13 4.46
C ALA A 199 13.99 -9.28 5.42
N ALA A 200 13.92 -9.06 6.74
CA ALA A 200 14.19 -10.07 7.76
C ALA A 200 13.10 -11.16 7.87
N GLY A 201 11.84 -10.81 7.57
CA GLY A 201 10.70 -11.74 7.65
C GLY A 201 10.45 -12.57 6.39
N ARG A 202 11.13 -12.29 5.27
CA ARG A 202 10.97 -13.02 4.00
C ARG A 202 11.94 -14.22 4.01
N PRO A 203 11.48 -15.47 3.85
CA PRO A 203 12.40 -16.61 3.76
C PRO A 203 13.36 -16.37 2.60
N ALA A 204 14.67 -16.54 2.86
CA ALA A 204 15.70 -16.41 1.83
C ALA A 204 15.33 -17.34 0.68
N VAL A 205 15.03 -16.78 -0.49
CA VAL A 205 14.90 -17.55 -1.72
C VAL A 205 16.30 -18.12 -1.97
N ARG A 206 16.51 -19.40 -1.64
CA ARG A 206 17.72 -20.11 -2.07
C ARG A 206 17.73 -20.05 -3.60
N PRO A 207 18.80 -19.54 -4.24
CA PRO A 207 18.94 -19.73 -5.66
C PRO A 207 18.93 -21.24 -5.90
N THR A 208 17.94 -21.72 -6.63
CA THR A 208 18.01 -23.06 -7.21
C THR A 208 19.13 -22.97 -8.23
N HIS A 209 20.33 -23.39 -7.82
CA HIS A 209 21.33 -23.81 -8.77
C HIS A 209 20.67 -24.92 -9.58
N HIS A 210 20.26 -24.62 -10.81
CA HIS A 210 20.15 -25.66 -11.82
C HIS A 210 21.57 -26.18 -12.01
N ASP A 211 21.84 -27.26 -11.28
CA ASP A 211 23.02 -28.08 -11.46
C ASP A 211 22.88 -28.69 -12.86
N ALA A 212 23.45 -28.00 -13.85
CA ALA A 212 23.71 -28.58 -15.15
C ALA A 212 24.74 -29.67 -14.91
N GLY A 213 24.23 -30.90 -14.74
CA GLY A 213 25.01 -32.07 -14.35
C GLY A 213 26.32 -32.18 -15.12
N ALA A 214 27.41 -32.31 -14.37
CA ALA A 214 28.71 -32.65 -14.92
C ALA A 214 28.62 -34.00 -15.67
N PRO A 215 29.24 -34.13 -16.86
CA PRO A 215 29.27 -35.41 -17.55
C PRO A 215 30.10 -36.42 -16.74
N PRO A 216 29.74 -37.72 -16.75
CA PRO A 216 30.43 -38.74 -15.98
C PRO A 216 31.86 -38.96 -16.51
N PRO A 217 32.81 -39.37 -15.64
CA PRO A 217 34.19 -39.59 -16.06
C PRO A 217 34.30 -40.86 -16.90
N ALA A 218 35.10 -40.77 -17.96
CA ALA A 218 35.48 -41.91 -18.79
C ALA A 218 36.32 -42.89 -17.97
N ARG A 219 35.88 -44.15 -17.90
CA ARG A 219 36.71 -45.26 -17.44
C ARG A 219 36.84 -46.28 -18.56
N GLU A 220 38.07 -46.41 -19.05
CA GLU A 220 38.52 -47.52 -19.88
C GLU A 220 38.44 -48.83 -19.09
N LEU A 221 37.90 -49.87 -19.74
CA LEU A 221 38.35 -51.24 -19.53
C LEU A 221 38.42 -51.91 -20.90
N LEU A 222 39.65 -52.12 -21.35
CA LEU A 222 40.02 -53.16 -22.31
C LEU A 222 39.56 -54.53 -21.78
N GLN A 223 38.98 -55.35 -22.66
CA GLN A 223 39.58 -56.63 -23.08
C GLN A 223 38.73 -57.33 -24.13
N ALA A 224 39.44 -58.03 -25.02
CA ALA A 224 39.02 -58.60 -26.28
C ALA A 224 38.29 -59.95 -26.14
N ASP A 225 37.49 -60.31 -27.15
CA ASP A 225 37.70 -61.57 -27.87
C ASP A 225 37.06 -61.51 -29.28
N PRO A 226 37.71 -62.01 -30.35
CA PRO A 226 37.17 -62.03 -31.72
C PRO A 226 36.85 -63.46 -32.19
N ALA A 227 35.61 -63.69 -32.61
CA ALA A 227 35.15 -64.83 -33.46
C ALA A 227 33.62 -64.88 -33.36
N LEU A 228 32.80 -65.32 -34.32
CA LEU A 228 32.90 -65.77 -35.70
C LEU A 228 31.42 -65.84 -36.19
N ASP A 229 31.23 -65.93 -37.50
CA ASP A 229 30.04 -66.46 -38.19
C ASP A 229 28.78 -65.57 -38.38
N ALA A 230 28.70 -65.00 -39.58
CA ALA A 230 27.47 -64.96 -40.39
C ALA A 230 27.16 -66.38 -40.95
N PRO A 231 26.08 -66.65 -41.73
CA PRO A 231 24.87 -65.88 -42.10
C PRO A 231 23.58 -66.67 -41.72
N THR A 232 22.33 -66.26 -41.99
CA THR A 232 21.56 -66.55 -43.23
C THR A 232 20.10 -66.08 -43.06
N LEU A 233 19.57 -65.52 -44.15
CA LEU A 233 18.17 -65.35 -44.62
C LEU A 233 17.02 -65.95 -43.78
N PHE A 234 15.98 -65.15 -43.54
CA PHE A 234 14.64 -65.25 -44.16
C PHE A 234 13.92 -63.89 -44.06
#